data_AF-A0A352NNP0-F1
#
_entry.id   AF-A0A352NNP0-F1
#
_cell.length_a   1.000
_cell.length_b   1.000
_cell.length_c   1.000
_cell.angle_alpha   90.00
_cell.angle_beta   90.00
_cell.angle_gamma   90.00
#
_symmetry.space_group_name_H-M   'P 1'
#
loop_
_entity.id
_entity.type
_entity.pdbx_description
1 polymer ?
#
loop_
_entity_poly.entity_id
_entity_poly.type
_entity_poly.pdbx_seq_one_letter_code
_entity_poly.pdbx_strand_id
1 'polypeptide(L)'
;MEDKKPIRIYCNRVSIGLSTFDITLALASSFKGGEPDPEDIVAEVIMSPQHAKAFAVALGNNIRDYEKIYGDINLNPNQSALEEITKQQND
;
A
#
# COMPACT_ATOMS: atom_id res chain seq x y z
N MET A 1 19.11 -13.76 -23.25
CA MET A 1 18.06 -13.71 -22.20
C MET A 1 17.34 -12.39 -22.42
N GLU A 2 16.04 -12.42 -22.67
CA GLU A 2 15.26 -11.20 -22.85
C GLU A 2 15.23 -10.48 -21.50
N ASP A 3 15.64 -9.20 -21.45
CA ASP A 3 15.62 -8.39 -20.24
C ASP A 3 14.16 -8.24 -19.78
N LYS A 4 13.73 -9.08 -18.83
CA LYS A 4 12.40 -8.99 -18.23
C LYS A 4 12.30 -7.65 -17.50
N LYS A 5 11.59 -6.70 -18.11
CA LYS A 5 11.24 -5.44 -17.46
C LYS A 5 10.32 -5.74 -16.27
N PRO A 6 10.49 -5.06 -15.12
CA PRO A 6 9.60 -5.22 -14.00
C PRO A 6 8.19 -4.75 -14.35
N ILE A 7 7.18 -5.51 -13.92
CA ILE A 7 5.79 -5.09 -13.97
C ILE A 7 5.60 -4.00 -12.91
N ARG A 8 5.05 -2.86 -13.31
CA ARG A 8 4.71 -1.74 -12.40
C ARG A 8 3.21 -1.69 -12.23
N ILE A 9 2.77 -1.80 -10.99
CA ILE A 9 1.36 -1.76 -10.63
C ILE A 9 1.18 -0.62 -9.66
N TYR A 10 0.31 0.32 -10.02
CA TYR A 10 -0.14 1.35 -9.10
C TYR A 10 -1.27 0.76 -8.25
N CYS A 11 -1.21 0.98 -6.93
CA CYS A 11 -2.26 0.58 -6.01
C CYS A 11 -2.54 1.72 -5.04
N ASN A 12 -3.82 1.91 -4.75
CA ASN A 12 -4.29 2.87 -3.77
C ASN A 12 -4.42 2.23 -2.38
N ARG A 13 -4.67 0.92 -2.34
CA ARG A 13 -4.90 0.18 -1.12
C ARG A 13 -4.18 -1.16 -1.15
N VAL A 14 -3.71 -1.59 0.00
CA VAL A 14 -3.18 -2.92 0.23
C VAL A 14 -3.96 -3.57 1.36
N SER A 15 -4.55 -4.74 1.11
CA SER A 15 -5.14 -5.60 2.14
C SER A 15 -4.19 -6.77 2.42
N ILE A 16 -4.08 -7.18 3.68
CA ILE A 16 -3.19 -8.28 4.09
C ILE A 16 -4.04 -9.49 4.48
N GLY A 17 -3.89 -10.58 3.74
CA GLY A 17 -4.43 -11.89 4.08
C GLY A 17 -3.38 -12.75 4.79
N LEU A 18 -3.83 -13.56 5.75
CA LEU A 18 -3.00 -14.53 6.45
C LEU A 18 -3.64 -15.92 6.33
N SER A 19 -2.87 -16.89 5.86
CA SER A 19 -3.22 -18.30 5.88
C SER A 19 -2.20 -19.10 6.71
N THR A 20 -2.44 -20.41 6.83
CA THR A 20 -1.49 -21.32 7.50
C THR A 20 -0.15 -21.39 6.77
N PHE A 21 -0.11 -21.15 5.46
CA PHE A 21 1.06 -21.40 4.63
C PHE A 21 1.64 -20.15 3.99
N ASP A 22 0.89 -19.06 3.94
CA ASP A 22 1.26 -17.84 3.23
C ASP A 22 0.67 -16.57 3.85
N ILE A 23 1.25 -15.45 3.44
CA ILE A 23 0.78 -14.09 3.67
C ILE A 23 0.61 -13.45 2.29
N THR A 24 -0.58 -12.90 2.05
CA THR A 24 -0.96 -12.31 0.77
C THR A 24 -1.14 -10.80 0.92
N LEU A 25 -0.52 -10.04 0.03
CA LEU A 25 -0.79 -8.61 -0.14
C LEU A 25 -1.68 -8.44 -1.37
N ALA A 26 -2.96 -8.11 -1.16
CA ALA A 26 -3.89 -7.80 -2.23
C ALA A 26 -3.83 -6.30 -2.54
N LEU A 27 -3.37 -5.95 -3.74
CA LEU A 27 -3.20 -4.60 -4.24
C LEU A 27 -4.48 -4.19 -4.98
N ALA A 28 -5.15 -3.14 -4.53
CA ALA A 28 -6.39 -2.65 -5.14
C ALA A 28 -6.24 -1.20 -5.65
N SER A 29 -6.93 -0.89 -6.75
CA SER A 29 -6.95 0.46 -7.34
C SER A 29 -8.06 1.35 -6.77
N SER A 30 -9.09 0.76 -6.14
CA SER A 30 -10.26 1.46 -5.60
C SER A 30 -10.12 1.77 -4.10
N PHE A 31 -10.61 2.94 -3.69
CA PHE A 31 -10.69 3.38 -2.29
C PHE A 31 -12.13 3.31 -1.73
N LYS A 32 -13.02 2.53 -2.36
CA LYS A 32 -14.38 2.34 -1.82
C LYS A 32 -14.29 1.80 -0.38
N GLY A 33 -15.05 2.42 0.53
CA GLY A 33 -15.09 2.00 1.93
C GLY A 33 -15.61 0.57 2.06
N GLY A 34 -15.03 -0.23 2.96
CA GLY A 34 -15.30 -1.66 3.10
C GLY A 34 -14.10 -2.53 2.76
N GLU A 35 -14.28 -3.84 2.58
CA GLU A 35 -13.25 -4.69 1.95
C GLU A 35 -13.26 -4.43 0.43
N PRO A 36 -12.11 -4.46 -0.26
CA PRO A 36 -12.10 -4.34 -1.71
C PRO A 36 -12.86 -5.52 -2.33
N ASP A 37 -13.74 -5.24 -3.29
CA ASP A 37 -14.33 -6.31 -4.09
C ASP A 37 -13.22 -7.04 -4.87
N PRO A 38 -13.35 -8.36 -5.14
CA PRO A 38 -12.34 -9.11 -5.89
C PRO A 38 -12.01 -8.48 -7.26
N GLU A 39 -12.97 -7.80 -7.87
CA GLU A 39 -12.83 -7.10 -9.16
C GLU A 39 -11.93 -5.86 -9.07
N ASP A 40 -11.75 -5.28 -7.88
CA ASP A 40 -10.90 -4.10 -7.65
C ASP A 40 -9.42 -4.48 -7.42
N ILE A 41 -9.10 -5.78 -7.27
CA ILE A 41 -7.75 -6.29 -7.04
C ILE A 41 -6.99 -6.32 -8.37
N VAL A 42 -5.93 -5.52 -8.46
CA VAL A 42 -5.07 -5.41 -9.64
C VAL A 42 -3.89 -6.38 -9.62
N ALA A 43 -3.49 -6.84 -8.42
CA ALA A 43 -2.48 -7.87 -8.24
C ALA A 43 -2.45 -8.41 -6.82
N GLU A 44 -1.89 -9.60 -6.68
CA GLU A 44 -1.60 -10.22 -5.39
C GLU A 44 -0.12 -10.59 -5.29
N VAL A 45 0.47 -10.32 -4.13
CA VAL A 45 1.81 -10.79 -3.78
C VAL A 45 1.68 -11.82 -2.68
N ILE A 46 1.93 -13.08 -3.02
CA ILE A 46 1.82 -14.21 -2.09
C ILE A 46 3.23 -14.60 -1.64
N MET A 47 3.44 -14.63 -0.32
CA MET A 47 4.74 -14.94 0.28
C MET A 47 4.62 -16.01 1.35
N SER A 48 5.65 -16.85 1.50
CA SER A 48 5.77 -17.68 2.70
C SER A 48 5.96 -16.79 3.94
N PRO A 49 5.66 -17.27 5.17
CA PRO A 49 5.82 -16.49 6.38
C PRO A 49 7.24 -15.93 6.58
N GLN A 50 8.26 -16.70 6.17
CA GLN A 50 9.66 -16.28 6.25
C GLN A 50 9.96 -15.11 5.30
N HIS A 51 9.49 -15.19 4.05
CA HIS A 51 9.65 -14.12 3.08
C HIS A 51 8.87 -12.86 3.47
N ALA A 52 7.63 -13.02 3.95
CA ALA A 52 6.82 -11.89 4.43
C ALA A 52 7.48 -11.17 5.61
N LYS A 53 8.11 -11.91 6.54
CA LYS A 53 8.86 -11.32 7.66
C LYS A 53 10.09 -10.54 7.18
N ALA A 54 10.87 -11.11 6.26
CA ALA A 54 12.01 -10.42 5.67
C ALA A 54 11.57 -9.15 4.91
N PHE A 55 10.48 -9.24 4.15
CA PHE A 55 9.86 -8.12 3.45
C PHE A 55 9.45 -7.01 4.41
N ALA A 56 8.76 -7.33 5.52
CA ALA A 56 8.33 -6.33 6.50
C ALA A 56 9.52 -5.56 7.12
N VAL A 57 10.63 -6.26 7.42
CA VAL A 57 11.85 -5.61 7.92
C VAL A 57 12.45 -4.69 6.86
N ALA A 58 12.59 -5.16 5.62
CA ALA A 58 13.14 -4.37 4.53
C ALA A 58 12.29 -3.13 4.23
N LEU A 59 10.96 -3.28 4.18
CA LEU A 59 10.02 -2.18 3.96
C LEU A 59 10.11 -1.15 5.08
N GLY A 60 10.08 -1.59 6.35
CA GLY A 60 10.20 -0.69 7.50
C GLY A 60 11.51 0.08 7.52
N ASN A 61 12.63 -0.53 7.12
CA ASN A 61 13.90 0.18 7.00
C ASN A 61 13.85 1.26 5.92
N ASN A 62 13.31 0.95 4.74
CA ASN A 62 13.18 1.93 3.65
C ASN A 62 12.25 3.09 4.01
N ILE A 63 11.14 2.82 4.72
CA ILE A 63 10.24 3.87 5.24
C ILE A 63 11.00 4.80 6.18
N ARG A 64 11.73 4.25 7.16
CA ARG A 64 12.51 5.07 8.10
C ARG A 64 13.58 5.90 7.41
N ASP A 65 14.26 5.34 6.41
CA ASP A 65 15.28 6.06 5.67
C ASP A 65 14.69 7.17 4.81
N TYR A 66 13.50 6.95 4.23
CA TYR A 66 12.73 8.00 3.56
C TYR A 66 12.36 9.12 4.53
N GLU A 67 11.83 8.80 5.70
CA GLU A 67 11.40 9.80 6.69
C GLU A 67 12.57 10.66 7.22
N LYS A 68 13.75 10.06 7.40
CA LYS A 68 14.96 10.83 7.76
C LYS A 68 15.34 11.89 6.72
N ILE A 69 15.07 11.63 5.44
CA ILE A 69 15.47 12.50 4.33
C ILE A 69 14.38 13.55 4.05
N TYR A 70 13.12 13.14 4.07
CA TYR A 70 12.00 13.95 3.56
C TYR A 70 11.02 14.43 4.65
N GLY A 71 11.18 13.97 5.90
CA GLY A 71 10.27 14.24 7.02
C GLY A 71 9.25 13.11 7.24
N ASP A 72 8.54 13.20 8.35
CA ASP A 72 7.65 12.14 8.83
C ASP A 72 6.44 11.90 7.90
N ILE A 73 6.07 10.63 7.69
CA ILE A 73 4.86 10.26 6.98
C ILE A 73 3.68 10.36 7.95
N ASN A 74 2.92 11.44 7.86
CA ASN A 74 1.73 11.60 8.68
C ASN A 74 0.56 10.76 8.13
N LEU A 75 0.25 9.65 8.82
CA LEU A 75 -0.90 8.78 8.49
C LEU A 75 -2.26 9.40 8.83
N ASN A 76 -2.28 10.47 9.63
CA ASN A 76 -3.48 11.25 9.96
C ASN A 76 -3.30 12.68 9.43
N PRO A 77 -3.34 12.89 8.10
CA PRO A 77 -3.24 14.22 7.53
C PRO A 77 -4.27 15.13 8.19
N ASN A 78 -3.83 16.33 8.59
CA ASN A 78 -4.56 17.23 9.48
C ASN A 78 -5.99 17.40 8.97
N GLN A 79 -6.98 17.02 9.79
CA GLN A 79 -8.39 16.92 9.38
C GLN A 79 -8.92 18.27 8.87
N SER A 80 -8.36 19.38 9.38
CA SER A 80 -8.62 20.74 8.91
C SER A 80 -8.19 20.99 7.46
N ALA A 81 -7.10 20.40 6.99
CA ALA A 81 -6.65 20.55 5.60
C ALA A 81 -7.55 19.77 4.62
N LEU A 82 -8.08 18.62 5.05
CA LEU A 82 -9.07 17.86 4.29
C LEU A 82 -10.41 18.62 4.18
N GLU A 83 -10.82 19.30 5.25
CA GLU A 83 -12.00 20.16 5.26
C GLU A 83 -11.84 21.40 4.36
N GLU A 84 -10.65 22.01 4.31
CA GLU A 84 -10.34 23.14 3.41
C GLU A 84 -10.38 22.75 1.93
N ILE A 85 -9.80 21.60 1.57
CA ILE A 85 -9.84 21.09 0.19
C ILE A 85 -11.28 20.74 -0.23
N THR A 86 -12.07 20.18 0.68
CA THR A 86 -13.48 19.82 0.41
C THR A 86 -14.35 21.07 0.22
N LYS A 87 -14.07 22.17 0.91
CA LYS A 87 -14.77 23.46 0.70
C LYS A 87 -14.45 24.06 -0.66
N GLN A 88 -13.18 24.08 -1.06
CA GLN A 88 -12.75 24.66 -2.35
C GLN A 88 -13.25 23.91 -3.60
N GLN A 89 -13.72 22.67 -3.46
CA GLN A 89 -14.28 21.89 -4.58
C GLN A 89 -15.80 22.03 -4.73
N ASN A 90 -16.48 22.64 -3.76
CA ASN A 90 -17.94 22.82 -3.74
C ASN A 90 -18.38 24.29 -3.92
N ASP A 91 -17.42 25.20 -4.10
CA ASP A 91 -17.59 26.60 -4.51
C ASP A 91 -17.17 26.78 -5.98
#